data_AF-A0A4U2YU72-F1
#
_entry.id   AF-A0A4U2YU72-F1
#
_cell.length_a   1.000
_cell.length_b   1.000
_cell.length_c   1.000
_cell.angle_alpha   90.00
_cell.angle_beta   90.00
_cell.angle_gamma   90.00
#
_symmetry.space_group_name_H-M   'P 1'
#
loop_
_entity.id
_entity.type
_entity.pdbx_description
1 polymer ?
#
loop_
_entity_poly.entity_id
_entity_poly.type
_entity_poly.pdbx_seq_one_letter_code
_entity_poly.pdbx_strand_id
1 'polypeptide(L)'
;MVVKHAGVHENWPIGDLVKATQTDPKSQIPGIAVKIPRFQRSLVWGDDQRKLLIESIHKGYPIGSLLLYKRPNPNGKVEVYQVVDGLQRTSTLVEYAENPLEYAPVAVFSDEFVQEVAAEYNTGAEHVRRALQDWMKTTGRLDSASGYESWPLKNYLDEFFQAKPDPNPGFIATLASTLDAVRQGR
;
A
#
# COMPACT_ATOMS: atom_id res chain seq x y z
N MET A 1 -15.02 10.84 -5.06
CA MET A 1 -16.18 11.43 -5.78
C MET A 1 -15.92 11.43 -7.29
N VAL A 2 -16.57 10.67 -8.17
CA VAL A 2 -16.25 10.74 -9.61
C VAL A 2 -17.39 11.31 -10.44
N VAL A 3 -17.12 12.32 -11.27
CA VAL A 3 -18.13 12.95 -12.15
C VAL A 3 -18.18 12.18 -13.48
N LYS A 4 -19.34 11.58 -13.80
CA LYS A 4 -19.68 11.12 -15.15
C LYS A 4 -20.39 12.25 -15.89
N HIS A 5 -20.24 12.32 -17.22
CA HIS A 5 -20.94 13.22 -18.16
C HIS A 5 -22.08 14.02 -17.51
N ALA A 6 -21.78 15.26 -17.14
CA ALA A 6 -22.69 16.26 -16.58
C ALA A 6 -23.94 15.69 -15.88
N GLY A 7 -23.78 14.99 -14.75
CA GLY A 7 -24.91 14.77 -13.82
C GLY A 7 -25.00 13.46 -13.04
N VAL A 8 -24.16 12.44 -13.28
CA VAL A 8 -24.22 11.19 -12.49
C VAL A 8 -23.02 11.10 -11.56
N HIS A 9 -23.28 11.15 -10.25
CA HIS A 9 -22.31 10.88 -9.20
C HIS A 9 -22.42 9.41 -8.78
N GLU A 10 -21.30 8.70 -8.81
CA GLU A 10 -21.23 7.32 -8.31
C GLU A 10 -20.21 7.20 -7.19
N ASN A 11 -20.55 6.38 -6.20
CA ASN A 11 -19.67 6.00 -5.12
C ASN A 11 -19.07 4.63 -5.44
N TRP A 12 -17.75 4.60 -5.57
CA TRP A 12 -16.99 3.38 -5.85
C TRP A 12 -16.08 3.10 -4.66
N PRO A 13 -16.08 1.86 -4.12
CA PRO A 13 -15.01 1.43 -3.22
C PRO A 13 -13.64 1.62 -3.87
N ILE A 14 -12.64 2.03 -3.08
CA ILE A 14 -11.27 2.21 -3.60
C ILE A 14 -10.75 0.90 -4.22
N GLY A 15 -11.02 -0.24 -3.58
CA GLY A 15 -10.64 -1.55 -4.10
C GLY A 15 -11.23 -1.84 -5.48
N ASP A 16 -12.46 -1.37 -5.75
CA ASP A 16 -13.11 -1.56 -7.04
C ASP A 16 -12.49 -0.66 -8.11
N LEU A 17 -12.18 0.60 -7.78
CA LEU A 17 -11.43 1.48 -8.66
C LEU A 17 -10.09 0.85 -9.05
N VAL A 18 -9.33 0.36 -8.07
CA VAL A 18 -8.02 -0.28 -8.31
C VAL A 18 -8.18 -1.51 -9.19
N LYS A 19 -9.08 -2.44 -8.87
CA LYS A 19 -9.36 -3.64 -9.69
C LYS A 19 -9.71 -3.27 -11.13
N ALA A 20 -10.51 -2.23 -11.34
CA ALA A 20 -10.87 -1.76 -12.67
C ALA A 20 -9.67 -1.22 -13.47
N THR A 21 -8.58 -0.79 -12.81
CA THR A 21 -7.34 -0.37 -13.50
C THR A 21 -6.42 -1.53 -13.88
N GLN A 22 -6.59 -2.70 -13.26
CA GLN A 22 -5.70 -3.84 -13.47
C GLN A 22 -5.93 -4.51 -14.83
N THR A 23 -4.85 -5.00 -15.43
CA THR A 23 -4.88 -5.65 -16.75
C THR A 23 -5.05 -7.17 -16.66
N ASP A 24 -4.89 -7.77 -15.48
CA ASP A 24 -5.11 -9.20 -15.24
C ASP A 24 -6.62 -9.52 -15.25
N PRO A 25 -7.11 -10.37 -16.16
CA PRO A 25 -8.51 -10.78 -16.23
C PRO A 25 -9.08 -11.37 -14.93
N LYS A 26 -8.24 -11.96 -14.06
CA LYS A 26 -8.70 -12.52 -12.76
C LYS A 26 -8.97 -11.47 -11.70
N SER A 27 -8.45 -10.26 -11.88
CA SER A 27 -8.50 -9.19 -10.88
C SER A 27 -9.39 -8.03 -11.31
N GLN A 28 -10.00 -8.11 -12.49
CA GLN A 28 -10.90 -7.09 -13.03
C GLN A 28 -12.30 -7.17 -12.44
N ILE A 29 -12.96 -6.02 -12.41
CA ILE A 29 -14.42 -5.97 -12.28
C ILE A 29 -15.01 -6.42 -13.63
N PRO A 30 -15.84 -7.47 -13.66
CA PRO A 30 -16.46 -7.92 -14.90
C PRO A 30 -17.18 -6.77 -15.61
N GLY A 31 -16.82 -6.54 -16.87
CA GLY A 31 -17.48 -5.53 -17.72
C GLY A 31 -17.01 -4.09 -17.52
N ILE A 32 -15.99 -3.82 -16.69
CA ILE A 32 -15.49 -2.46 -16.44
C ILE A 32 -13.96 -2.40 -16.53
N ALA A 33 -13.44 -1.41 -17.23
CA ALA A 33 -12.01 -1.09 -17.26
C ALA A 33 -11.77 0.42 -17.10
N VAL A 34 -10.79 0.81 -16.29
CA VAL A 34 -10.33 2.19 -16.09
C VAL A 34 -8.90 2.32 -16.63
N LYS A 35 -8.68 3.24 -17.57
CA LYS A 35 -7.36 3.49 -18.16
C LYS A 35 -6.76 4.79 -17.67
N ILE A 36 -5.49 4.73 -17.26
CA ILE A 36 -4.66 5.92 -17.02
C ILE A 36 -4.01 6.33 -18.34
N PRO A 37 -4.35 7.49 -18.93
CA PRO A 37 -3.84 7.89 -20.24
C PRO A 37 -2.36 8.31 -20.19
N ARG A 38 -1.57 7.89 -21.19
CA ARG A 38 -0.13 8.23 -21.29
C ARG A 38 0.18 9.69 -21.61
N PHE A 39 -0.80 10.46 -22.06
CA PHE A 39 -0.64 11.85 -22.51
C PHE A 39 -0.92 12.91 -21.44
N GLN A 40 -1.12 12.50 -20.17
CA GLN A 40 -1.22 13.45 -19.07
C GLN A 40 0.16 13.91 -18.59
N ARG A 41 0.19 15.02 -17.83
CA ARG A 41 1.41 15.49 -17.16
C ARG A 41 2.04 14.37 -16.33
N SER A 42 3.37 14.43 -16.18
CA SER A 42 4.13 13.46 -15.40
C SER A 42 3.62 13.35 -13.96
N LEU A 43 3.87 12.20 -13.34
CA LEU A 43 3.75 12.04 -11.89
C LEU A 43 4.79 12.93 -11.22
N VAL A 44 4.32 13.85 -10.38
CA VAL A 44 5.18 14.82 -9.67
C VAL A 44 5.06 14.69 -8.16
N TRP A 45 4.14 13.85 -7.67
CA TRP A 45 4.09 13.50 -6.26
C TRP A 45 5.28 12.62 -5.88
N GLY A 46 6.09 13.12 -4.96
CA GLY A 46 7.06 12.33 -4.22
C GLY A 46 6.42 11.53 -3.09
N ASP A 47 7.21 10.68 -2.45
CA ASP A 47 6.76 9.69 -1.46
C ASP A 47 5.93 10.31 -0.32
N ASP A 48 6.32 11.49 0.18
CA ASP A 48 5.61 12.15 1.27
C ASP A 48 4.16 12.51 0.91
N GLN A 49 3.93 13.00 -0.31
CA GLN A 49 2.59 13.34 -0.79
C GLN A 49 1.73 12.09 -1.00
N ARG A 50 2.37 11.01 -1.47
CA ARG A 50 1.71 9.71 -1.64
C ARG A 50 1.31 9.13 -0.28
N LYS A 51 2.22 9.16 0.70
CA LYS A 51 1.98 8.71 2.08
C LYS A 51 0.89 9.51 2.76
N LEU A 52 0.86 10.84 2.62
CA LEU A 52 -0.20 11.69 3.16
C LEU A 52 -1.58 11.35 2.58
N LEU A 53 -1.67 10.97 1.30
CA LEU A 53 -2.92 10.46 0.74
C LEU A 53 -3.35 9.17 1.43
N ILE A 54 -2.45 8.20 1.56
CA ILE A 54 -2.75 6.90 2.19
C ILE A 54 -3.13 7.08 3.66
N GLU A 55 -2.42 7.94 4.39
CA GLU A 55 -2.74 8.30 5.77
C GLU A 55 -4.12 8.94 5.88
N SER A 56 -4.49 9.83 4.96
CA SER A 56 -5.82 10.44 4.92
C SER A 56 -6.92 9.40 4.74
N ILE A 57 -6.69 8.38 3.91
CA ILE A 57 -7.64 7.27 3.71
C ILE A 57 -7.80 6.46 4.99
N HIS A 58 -6.70 6.10 5.66
CA HIS A 58 -6.73 5.38 6.93
C HIS A 58 -7.46 6.15 8.03
N LYS A 59 -7.33 7.47 8.06
CA LYS A 59 -8.06 8.34 9.00
C LYS A 59 -9.53 8.57 8.62
N GLY A 60 -10.00 8.00 7.50
CA GLY A 60 -11.37 8.17 7.01
C GLY A 60 -11.65 9.56 6.41
N TYR A 61 -10.61 10.33 6.09
CA TYR A 61 -10.76 11.64 5.48
C TYR A 61 -11.11 11.53 3.99
N PRO A 62 -11.98 12.43 3.47
CA PRO A 62 -12.35 12.41 2.07
C PRO A 62 -11.15 12.82 1.19
N ILE A 63 -10.78 11.96 0.24
CA ILE A 63 -9.70 12.23 -0.74
C ILE A 63 -10.16 13.03 -1.98
N GLY A 64 -11.37 13.58 -1.92
CA GLY A 64 -11.99 14.39 -2.97
C GLY A 64 -12.49 13.59 -4.17
N SER A 65 -12.68 14.29 -5.28
CA SER A 65 -13.20 13.72 -6.52
C SER A 65 -12.16 13.30 -7.55
N LEU A 66 -12.34 12.18 -8.25
CA LEU A 66 -11.64 11.89 -9.52
C LEU A 66 -12.58 12.25 -10.68
N LEU A 67 -12.09 12.40 -11.91
CA LEU A 67 -12.97 12.63 -13.06
C LEU A 67 -12.69 11.53 -14.07
N LEU A 68 -13.72 10.80 -14.49
CA LEU A 68 -13.59 9.71 -15.46
C LEU A 68 -14.41 10.02 -16.71
N TYR A 69 -13.77 9.88 -17.88
CA TYR A 69 -14.43 9.95 -19.17
C TYR A 69 -14.80 8.55 -19.64
N LYS A 70 -16.08 8.30 -19.88
CA LYS A 70 -16.54 7.05 -20.47
C LYS A 70 -16.26 7.09 -21.97
N ARG A 71 -15.37 6.21 -22.44
CA ARG A 71 -15.07 6.11 -23.87
C ARG A 71 -16.25 5.46 -24.59
N PRO A 72 -16.65 5.98 -25.76
CA PRO A 72 -17.59 5.28 -26.63
C PRO A 72 -17.05 3.88 -26.96
N ASN A 73 -17.83 2.85 -26.65
CA ASN A 73 -17.49 1.46 -26.98
C ASN A 73 -18.74 0.73 -27.52
N PRO A 74 -19.26 1.15 -28.69
CA PRO A 74 -20.58 0.72 -29.18
C PRO A 74 -20.72 -0.79 -29.40
N ASN A 75 -19.61 -1.51 -29.58
CA ASN A 75 -19.60 -2.96 -29.84
C ASN A 75 -18.92 -3.77 -28.73
N GLY A 76 -18.48 -3.13 -27.65
CA GLY A 76 -17.72 -3.80 -26.59
C GLY A 76 -18.61 -4.19 -25.41
N LYS A 77 -18.41 -5.41 -24.91
CA LYS A 77 -19.04 -5.90 -23.66
C LYS A 77 -18.45 -5.27 -22.40
N VAL A 78 -17.46 -4.40 -22.54
CA VAL A 78 -16.70 -3.77 -21.44
C VAL A 78 -16.85 -2.26 -21.54
N GLU A 79 -17.33 -1.64 -20.48
CA GLU A 79 -17.31 -0.20 -20.32
C GLU A 79 -15.90 0.28 -20.04
N VAL A 80 -15.36 1.13 -20.90
CA VAL A 80 -14.01 1.68 -20.75
C VAL A 80 -14.10 3.12 -20.27
N TYR A 81 -13.57 3.36 -19.08
CA TYR A 81 -13.38 4.68 -18.50
C TYR A 81 -11.92 5.11 -18.64
N GLN A 82 -11.70 6.43 -18.68
CA GLN A 82 -10.37 7.02 -18.70
C GLN A 82 -10.28 8.07 -17.60
N VAL A 83 -9.18 8.05 -16.85
CA VAL A 83 -8.88 9.12 -15.89
C VAL A 83 -8.67 10.44 -16.62
N VAL A 84 -9.41 11.46 -16.23
CA VAL A 84 -9.31 12.85 -16.71
C VAL A 84 -8.70 13.75 -15.64
N ASP A 85 -9.19 13.62 -14.40
CA ASP A 85 -8.61 14.27 -13.21
C ASP A 85 -8.37 13.26 -12.11
N GLY A 86 -7.38 13.55 -11.26
CA GLY A 86 -6.99 12.70 -10.14
C GLY A 86 -5.84 11.75 -10.45
N LEU A 87 -5.04 12.01 -11.50
CA LEU A 87 -3.91 11.16 -11.90
C LEU A 87 -3.02 10.74 -10.72
N GLN A 88 -2.51 11.70 -9.95
CA GLN A 88 -1.58 11.39 -8.84
C GLN A 88 -2.26 10.49 -7.80
N ARG A 89 -3.52 10.78 -7.46
CA ARG A 89 -4.30 9.98 -6.51
C ARG A 89 -4.57 8.57 -7.03
N THR A 90 -5.04 8.43 -8.26
CA THR A 90 -5.31 7.12 -8.86
C THR A 90 -4.02 6.30 -8.97
N SER A 91 -2.92 6.89 -9.44
CA SER A 91 -1.63 6.21 -9.52
C SER A 91 -1.13 5.75 -8.15
N THR A 92 -1.19 6.61 -7.12
CA THR A 92 -0.81 6.23 -5.76
C THR A 92 -1.70 5.12 -5.20
N LEU A 93 -3.01 5.14 -5.45
CA LEU A 93 -3.91 4.07 -5.01
C LEU A 93 -3.58 2.72 -5.67
N VAL A 94 -3.20 2.74 -6.95
CA VAL A 94 -2.78 1.54 -7.68
C VAL A 94 -1.45 1.03 -7.15
N GLU A 95 -0.44 1.90 -7.01
CA GLU A 95 0.87 1.54 -6.46
C GLU A 95 0.75 1.02 -5.02
N TYR A 96 -0.08 1.64 -4.18
CA TYR A 96 -0.34 1.21 -2.81
C TYR A 96 -0.99 -0.18 -2.75
N ALA A 97 -1.91 -0.47 -3.68
CA ALA A 97 -2.53 -1.79 -3.73
C ALA A 97 -1.55 -2.90 -4.13
N GLU A 98 -0.50 -2.56 -4.87
CA GLU A 98 0.57 -3.49 -5.26
C GLU A 98 1.68 -3.59 -4.21
N ASN A 99 2.04 -2.48 -3.55
CA ASN A 99 3.17 -2.38 -2.61
C ASN A 99 2.76 -1.61 -1.34
N PRO A 100 1.85 -2.14 -0.52
CA PRO A 100 1.29 -1.41 0.62
C PRO A 100 2.33 -0.98 1.66
N LEU A 101 3.40 -1.76 1.85
CA LEU A 101 4.42 -1.48 2.88
C LEU A 101 5.32 -0.30 2.53
N GLU A 102 5.42 0.08 1.26
CA GLU A 102 6.18 1.25 0.82
C GLU A 102 5.55 2.57 1.34
N TYR A 103 4.23 2.57 1.49
CA TYR A 103 3.43 3.73 1.89
C TYR A 103 2.93 3.66 3.34
N ALA A 104 2.87 2.47 3.94
CA ALA A 104 2.41 2.31 5.31
C ALA A 104 3.35 3.02 6.30
N PRO A 105 2.80 3.71 7.32
CA PRO A 105 3.62 4.31 8.35
C PRO A 105 4.22 3.21 9.24
N VAL A 106 5.43 3.40 9.75
CA VAL A 106 6.01 2.48 10.75
C VAL A 106 5.15 2.34 12.02
N ALA A 107 4.24 3.30 12.27
CA ALA A 107 3.26 3.26 13.36
C ALA A 107 2.22 2.12 13.25
N VAL A 108 2.23 1.33 12.16
CA VAL A 108 1.52 0.03 12.15
C VAL A 108 2.11 -0.96 13.15
N PHE A 109 3.37 -0.77 13.54
CA PHE A 109 3.99 -1.47 14.65
C PHE A 109 3.74 -0.70 15.94
N SER A 110 3.22 -1.39 16.96
CA SER A 110 2.92 -0.78 18.25
C SER A 110 4.19 -0.35 18.98
N ASP A 111 4.09 0.64 19.86
CA ASP A 111 5.24 1.09 20.64
C ASP A 111 5.78 -0.04 21.54
N GLU A 112 4.92 -0.91 22.06
CA GLU A 112 5.32 -2.08 22.85
C GLU A 112 6.21 -3.02 22.03
N PHE A 113 5.81 -3.32 20.79
CA PHE A 113 6.62 -4.14 19.90
C PHE A 113 7.96 -3.48 19.58
N VAL A 114 7.96 -2.18 19.29
CA VAL A 114 9.20 -1.42 19.05
C VAL A 114 10.14 -1.49 20.25
N GLN A 115 9.63 -1.42 21.48
CA GLN A 115 10.45 -1.57 22.69
C GLN A 115 10.97 -3.00 22.87
N GLU A 116 10.18 -4.03 22.51
CA GLU A 116 10.63 -5.43 22.57
C GLU A 116 11.81 -5.68 21.62
N VAL A 117 11.71 -5.20 20.37
CA VAL A 117 12.83 -5.25 19.41
C VAL A 117 14.02 -4.42 19.93
N ALA A 118 13.78 -3.25 20.52
CA ALA A 118 14.85 -2.42 21.06
C ALA A 118 15.62 -3.13 22.20
N ALA A 119 14.91 -3.86 23.05
CA ALA A 119 15.49 -4.67 24.11
C ALA A 119 16.30 -5.86 23.57
N GLU A 120 15.76 -6.58 22.58
CA GLU A 120 16.44 -7.71 21.93
C GLU A 120 17.80 -7.30 21.34
N TYR A 121 17.87 -6.12 20.72
CA TYR A 121 19.07 -5.62 20.05
C TYR A 121 19.89 -4.61 20.88
N ASN A 122 19.51 -4.37 22.14
CA ASN A 122 20.14 -3.39 23.02
C ASN A 122 20.35 -2.02 22.33
N THR A 123 19.29 -1.49 21.73
CA THR A 123 19.31 -0.27 20.90
C THR A 123 18.18 0.69 21.29
N GLY A 124 18.10 1.85 20.63
CA GLY A 124 17.04 2.83 20.85
C GLY A 124 15.84 2.62 19.94
N ALA A 125 14.65 2.96 20.43
CA ALA A 125 13.38 2.83 19.69
C ALA A 125 13.37 3.55 18.33
N GLU A 126 14.02 4.72 18.22
CA GLU A 126 14.14 5.44 16.94
C GLU A 126 14.97 4.67 15.89
N HIS A 127 15.98 3.93 16.34
CA HIS A 127 16.80 3.09 15.46
C HIS A 127 16.00 1.89 14.94
N VAL A 128 15.17 1.31 15.82
CA VAL A 128 14.22 0.25 15.44
C VAL A 128 13.19 0.76 14.45
N ARG A 129 12.57 1.92 14.70
CA ARG A 129 11.59 2.51 13.76
C ARG A 129 12.21 2.74 12.39
N ARG A 130 13.46 3.21 12.34
CA ARG A 130 14.20 3.36 11.08
C ARG A 130 14.41 2.01 10.38
N ALA A 131 14.90 1.00 11.11
CA ALA A 131 15.12 -0.33 10.56
C ALA A 131 13.82 -0.94 10.00
N LEU A 132 12.73 -0.88 10.76
CA LEU A 132 11.42 -1.38 10.32
C LEU A 132 10.90 -0.60 9.11
N GLN A 133 11.03 0.72 9.09
CA GLN A 133 10.61 1.53 7.95
C GLN A 133 11.39 1.20 6.66
N ASP A 134 12.70 0.95 6.79
CA ASP A 134 13.58 0.58 5.68
C ASP A 134 13.31 -0.86 5.19
N TRP A 135 13.06 -1.78 6.12
CA TRP A 135 12.62 -3.14 5.82
C TRP A 135 11.28 -3.14 5.07
N MET A 136 10.27 -2.44 5.59
CA MET A 136 8.94 -2.32 4.97
C MET A 136 9.03 -1.83 3.52
N LYS A 137 9.85 -0.80 3.26
CA LYS A 137 10.10 -0.29 1.90
C LYS A 137 10.75 -1.33 0.99
N THR A 138 11.68 -2.12 1.53
CA THR A 138 12.38 -3.16 0.78
C THR A 138 11.49 -4.36 0.49
N THR A 139 10.66 -4.78 1.45
CA THR A 139 9.71 -5.89 1.33
C THR A 139 8.55 -5.52 0.40
N GLY A 140 8.01 -4.31 0.50
CA GLY A 140 6.97 -3.76 -0.38
C GLY A 140 5.58 -4.38 -0.21
N ARG A 141 5.48 -5.72 -0.14
CA ARG A 141 4.21 -6.46 -0.13
C ARG A 141 4.03 -7.29 1.14
N LEU A 142 2.77 -7.61 1.45
CA LEU A 142 2.38 -8.37 2.66
C LEU A 142 2.39 -9.90 2.45
N ASP A 143 3.08 -10.38 1.41
CA ASP A 143 3.14 -11.80 1.04
C ASP A 143 4.52 -12.42 1.31
N SER A 144 4.52 -13.74 1.50
CA SER A 144 5.72 -14.50 1.83
C SER A 144 6.76 -14.48 0.70
N ALA A 145 6.32 -14.39 -0.56
CA ALA A 145 7.22 -14.36 -1.72
C ALA A 145 8.08 -13.08 -1.75
N SER A 146 7.58 -12.00 -1.17
CA SER A 146 8.29 -10.73 -1.02
C SER A 146 9.11 -10.66 0.29
N GLY A 147 9.07 -11.70 1.12
CA GLY A 147 9.81 -11.78 2.38
C GLY A 147 9.07 -11.21 3.59
N TYR A 148 7.75 -11.01 3.52
CA TYR A 148 6.96 -10.59 4.68
C TYR A 148 6.68 -11.78 5.61
N GLU A 149 7.72 -12.22 6.32
CA GLU A 149 7.70 -13.34 7.26
C GLU A 149 8.65 -13.06 8.43
N SER A 150 8.44 -13.75 9.56
CA SER A 150 9.21 -13.52 10.79
C SER A 150 10.71 -13.77 10.63
N TRP A 151 11.11 -14.82 9.90
CA TRP A 151 12.52 -15.15 9.66
C TRP A 151 13.25 -14.14 8.77
N PRO A 152 12.73 -13.76 7.58
CA PRO A 152 13.30 -12.67 6.81
C PRO A 152 13.42 -11.36 7.59
N LEU A 153 12.42 -11.00 8.39
CA LEU A 153 12.51 -9.81 9.26
C LEU A 153 13.62 -9.98 10.31
N LYS A 154 13.70 -11.13 10.97
CA LYS A 154 14.76 -11.43 11.95
C LYS A 154 16.15 -11.29 11.32
N ASN A 155 16.35 -11.88 10.14
CA ASN A 155 17.63 -11.80 9.43
C ASN A 155 17.96 -10.36 9.05
N TYR A 156 16.99 -9.60 8.56
CA TYR A 156 17.18 -8.18 8.26
C TYR A 156 17.61 -7.39 9.51
N LEU A 157 16.94 -7.60 10.64
CA LEU A 157 17.28 -6.91 11.90
C LEU A 157 18.67 -7.31 12.40
N ASP A 158 19.04 -8.59 12.31
CA ASP A 158 20.39 -9.06 12.66
C ASP A 158 21.47 -8.39 11.81
N GLU A 159 21.25 -8.30 10.49
CA GLU A 159 22.16 -7.60 9.57
C GLU A 159 22.22 -6.10 9.86
N PHE A 160 21.07 -5.45 10.03
CA PHE A 160 20.95 -4.01 10.28
C PHE A 160 21.67 -3.60 11.58
N PHE A 161 21.53 -4.41 12.64
CA PHE A 161 22.14 -4.15 13.95
C PHE A 161 23.50 -4.84 14.14
N GLN A 162 24.03 -5.54 13.12
CA GLN A 162 25.28 -6.29 13.18
C GLN A 162 25.31 -7.30 14.36
N ALA A 163 24.16 -7.89 14.65
CA ALA A 163 24.00 -8.87 15.71
C ALA A 163 24.51 -10.25 15.27
N LYS A 164 24.90 -11.07 16.24
CA LYS A 164 25.17 -12.49 15.96
C LYS A 164 23.85 -13.21 15.69
N PRO A 165 23.80 -14.17 14.75
CA PRO A 165 22.60 -14.97 14.55
C PRO A 165 22.20 -15.68 15.85
N ASP A 166 21.06 -15.28 16.39
CA ASP A 166 20.40 -15.92 17.53
C ASP A 166 18.96 -16.24 17.12
N PRO A 167 18.58 -17.53 17.07
CA PRO A 167 17.25 -17.93 16.66
C PRO A 167 16.16 -17.63 17.69
N ASN A 168 16.45 -17.10 18.90
CA ASN A 168 15.50 -16.77 19.98
C ASN A 168 14.01 -17.10 19.65
N PRO A 169 13.56 -18.34 19.90
CA PRO A 169 12.27 -18.81 19.38
C PRO A 169 11.07 -18.02 19.90
N GLY A 170 11.19 -17.47 21.12
CA GLY A 170 10.15 -16.60 21.70
C GLY A 170 10.00 -15.32 20.90
N PHE A 171 11.12 -14.66 20.59
CA PHE A 171 11.11 -13.44 19.78
C PHE A 171 10.62 -13.68 18.36
N ILE A 172 10.99 -14.81 17.72
CA ILE A 172 10.46 -15.18 16.39
C ILE A 172 8.93 -15.33 16.42
N ALA A 173 8.38 -15.89 17.50
CA ALA A 173 6.92 -15.99 17.67
C ALA A 173 6.27 -14.60 17.82
N THR A 174 6.90 -13.67 18.56
CA THR A 174 6.46 -12.26 18.64
C THR A 174 6.46 -11.60 17.25
N LEU A 175 7.53 -11.78 16.47
CA LEU A 175 7.60 -11.25 15.10
C LEU A 175 6.45 -11.80 14.26
N ALA A 176 6.20 -13.12 14.32
CA ALA A 176 5.15 -13.76 13.53
C ALA A 176 3.75 -13.23 13.90
N SER A 177 3.43 -13.13 15.20
CA SER A 177 2.13 -12.63 15.65
C SER A 177 1.91 -11.16 15.29
N THR A 178 2.96 -10.34 15.38
CA THR A 178 2.92 -8.92 15.01
C THR A 178 2.71 -8.74 13.51
N LEU A 179 3.44 -9.50 12.68
CA LEU A 179 3.29 -9.42 11.23
C LEU A 179 1.89 -9.86 10.77
N ASP A 180 1.30 -10.86 11.42
CA ASP A 180 -0.07 -11.29 11.14
C ASP A 180 -1.10 -10.22 11.56
N ALA A 181 -0.91 -9.56 12.71
CA ALA A 181 -1.77 -8.45 13.13
C ALA A 181 -1.73 -7.29 12.12
N VAL A 182 -0.53 -6.86 11.70
CA VAL A 182 -0.36 -5.82 10.68
C VAL A 182 -0.99 -6.22 9.34
N ARG A 183 -0.85 -7.48 8.91
CA ARG A 183 -1.47 -8.00 7.68
C ARG A 183 -3.00 -7.95 7.76
N GLN A 184 -3.57 -8.16 8.95
CA GLN A 184 -5.01 -8.10 9.20
C GLN A 184 -5.52 -6.67 9.45
N GLY A 185 -4.63 -5.66 9.49
CA GLY A 185 -4.96 -4.27 9.78
C GLY A 185 -5.40 -4.04 11.23
N ARG A 186 -4.82 -4.79 12.18
CA ARG A 186 -5.07 -4.70 13.62
C ARG A 186 -3.96 -3.98 14.37
#